data_AF-A0A026WWP2-F1
#
_entry.id   AF-A0A026WWP2-F1
#
_cell.length_a   1.000
_cell.length_b   1.000
_cell.length_c   1.000
_cell.angle_alpha   90.00
_cell.angle_beta   90.00
_cell.angle_gamma   90.00
#
_symmetry.space_group_name_H-M   'P 1'
#
loop_
_entity.id
_entity.type
_entity.pdbx_description
1 polymer ?
#
loop_
_entity_poly.entity_id
_entity_poly.type
_entity_poly.pdbx_seq_one_letter_code
_entity_poly.pdbx_strand_id
1 'polypeptide(L)'
;MQKKARKTRRQLLAEKAAAQQQLINKANALANPLEKLQKFHEYTTKDNCTVKLSCIRARNAEPECLFWVFDIMERNMKSMYEQTSWGWNADEKQAELTEETSWYLVASCNDKYLGFSHFRFDVDNGDIVLYWYVYHMCRQYLS
;
A
#
# COMPACT_ATOMS: atom_id res chain seq x y z
N MET A 1 -12.65 15.47 -46.89
CA MET A 1 -12.77 14.64 -45.67
C MET A 1 -11.50 13.80 -45.51
N GLN A 2 -10.64 14.09 -44.54
CA GLN A 2 -9.44 13.28 -44.29
C GLN A 2 -9.85 11.96 -43.61
N LYS A 3 -9.59 10.81 -44.27
CA LYS A 3 -9.78 9.49 -43.65
C LYS A 3 -8.70 9.31 -42.57
N LYS A 4 -9.09 9.33 -41.30
CA LYS A 4 -8.21 8.95 -40.18
C LYS A 4 -7.71 7.52 -40.43
N ALA A 5 -6.39 7.34 -40.48
CA ALA A 5 -5.77 6.04 -40.61
C ALA A 5 -6.23 5.11 -39.47
N ARG A 6 -6.70 3.91 -39.82
CA ARG A 6 -7.16 2.93 -38.84
C ARG A 6 -5.96 2.39 -38.07
N LYS A 7 -5.87 2.72 -36.78
CA LYS A 7 -4.79 2.27 -35.91
C LYS A 7 -4.77 0.74 -35.84
N THR A 8 -3.57 0.17 -35.89
CA THR A 8 -3.37 -1.27 -35.74
C THR A 8 -3.59 -1.70 -34.29
N ARG A 9 -3.93 -2.98 -34.05
CA ARG A 9 -4.11 -3.52 -32.69
C ARG A 9 -2.88 -3.30 -31.80
N ARG A 10 -1.67 -3.38 -32.36
CA ARG A 10 -0.41 -3.10 -31.66
C ARG A 10 -0.28 -1.63 -31.25
N GLN A 11 -0.69 -0.68 -32.10
CA GLN A 11 -0.70 0.74 -31.76
C GLN A 11 -1.73 1.06 -30.65
N LEU A 12 -2.92 0.46 -30.71
CA LEU A 12 -3.94 0.62 -29.66
C LEU A 12 -3.47 0.06 -28.30
N LEU A 13 -2.81 -1.09 -28.29
CA LEU A 13 -2.25 -1.67 -27.06
C LEU A 13 -1.10 -0.82 -26.49
N ALA A 14 -0.21 -0.33 -27.35
CA ALA A 14 0.88 0.56 -26.92
C ALA A 14 0.36 1.89 -26.34
N GLU A 15 -0.69 2.47 -26.94
CA GLU A 15 -1.34 3.67 -26.41
C GLU A 15 -2.04 3.41 -25.08
N LYS A 16 -2.71 2.26 -24.91
CA LYS A 16 -3.30 1.85 -23.62
C LYS A 16 -2.20 1.73 -22.56
N ALA A 17 -1.12 1.02 -22.85
CA ALA A 17 0.00 0.83 -21.92
C ALA A 17 0.67 2.17 -21.56
N ALA A 18 0.88 3.06 -22.52
CA ALA A 18 1.45 4.38 -22.28
C ALA A 18 0.53 5.25 -21.39
N ALA A 19 -0.78 5.22 -21.61
CA ALA A 19 -1.75 5.93 -20.77
C ALA A 19 -1.76 5.37 -19.34
N GLN A 20 -1.64 4.05 -19.18
CA GLN A 20 -1.59 3.40 -17.87
C GLN A 20 -0.31 3.74 -17.12
N GLN A 21 0.84 3.70 -17.79
CA GLN A 21 2.12 4.11 -17.21
C GLN A 21 2.07 5.58 -16.76
N GLN A 22 1.44 6.46 -17.54
CA GLN A 22 1.28 7.86 -17.15
C GLN A 22 0.42 8.03 -15.89
N LEU A 23 -0.65 7.25 -15.73
CA LEU A 23 -1.50 7.30 -14.54
C LEU A 23 -0.77 6.78 -13.30
N ILE A 24 0.01 5.72 -13.43
CA ILE A 24 0.84 5.19 -12.32
C ILE A 24 1.95 6.15 -11.96
N ASN A 25 2.63 6.73 -12.95
CA ASN A 25 3.64 7.75 -12.68
C ASN A 25 3.00 8.96 -11.97
N LYS A 26 1.78 9.36 -12.34
CA LYS A 26 1.03 10.39 -11.62
C LYS A 26 0.68 9.97 -10.19
N ALA A 27 0.23 8.74 -9.96
CA ALA A 27 -0.09 8.22 -8.63
C ALA A 27 1.16 8.14 -7.74
N ASN A 28 2.26 7.59 -8.26
CA ASN A 28 3.55 7.50 -7.60
C ASN A 28 4.25 8.87 -7.43
N ALA A 29 3.80 9.91 -8.13
CA ALA A 29 4.24 11.29 -7.92
C ALA A 29 3.46 12.03 -6.82
N LEU A 30 2.32 11.50 -6.34
CA LEU A 30 1.54 12.14 -5.28
C LEU A 30 2.33 12.16 -3.97
N ALA A 31 2.42 13.32 -3.33
CA ALA A 31 3.07 13.44 -2.02
C ALA A 31 2.28 12.69 -0.93
N ASN A 32 0.94 12.80 -0.96
CA ASN A 32 0.04 12.11 -0.03
C ASN A 32 -1.25 11.66 -0.76
N PRO A 33 -1.43 10.35 -1.02
CA PRO A 33 -2.65 9.82 -1.62
C PRO A 33 -3.91 10.08 -0.78
N LEU A 34 -3.77 10.22 0.54
CA LEU A 34 -4.87 10.44 1.47
C LEU A 34 -5.38 11.88 1.47
N GLU A 35 -4.60 12.86 1.00
CA GLU A 35 -4.95 14.30 1.08
C GLU A 35 -6.31 14.63 0.44
N LYS A 36 -6.65 13.93 -0.64
CA LYS A 36 -7.94 14.08 -1.35
C LYS A 36 -9.13 13.46 -0.60
N LEU A 37 -8.86 12.68 0.44
CA LEU A 37 -9.80 11.89 1.23
C LEU A 37 -9.88 12.42 2.67
N GLN A 38 -10.08 13.73 2.83
CA GLN A 38 -10.15 14.43 4.13
C GLN A 38 -11.08 13.74 5.14
N LYS A 39 -12.21 13.20 4.68
CA LYS A 39 -13.19 12.47 5.51
C LYS A 39 -12.66 11.17 6.15
N PHE A 40 -11.56 10.63 5.66
CA PHE A 40 -10.98 9.36 6.11
C PHE A 40 -9.69 9.57 6.92
N HIS A 41 -9.34 10.80 7.28
CA HIS A 41 -8.14 11.03 8.09
C HIS A 41 -8.36 10.66 9.56
N GLU A 42 -9.59 10.76 10.05
CA GLU A 42 -9.92 10.48 11.45
C GLU A 42 -11.21 9.67 11.53
N TYR A 43 -11.21 8.67 12.40
CA TYR A 43 -12.37 7.85 12.72
C TYR A 43 -12.50 7.76 14.24
N THR A 44 -13.62 8.23 14.78
CA THR A 44 -13.92 8.09 16.21
C THR A 44 -14.68 6.79 16.44
N THR A 45 -14.10 5.88 17.23
CA THR A 45 -14.76 4.64 17.62
C THR A 45 -15.89 4.90 18.61
N LYS A 46 -16.77 3.92 18.81
CA LYS A 46 -17.87 3.98 19.80
C LYS A 46 -17.37 4.22 21.23
N ASP A 47 -16.12 3.83 21.51
CA ASP A 47 -15.45 4.01 22.81
C ASP A 47 -14.72 5.37 22.92
N ASN A 48 -15.00 6.31 22.01
CA ASN A 48 -14.43 7.65 22.01
C ASN A 48 -12.90 7.69 21.78
N CYS A 49 -12.31 6.65 21.15
CA CYS A 49 -10.93 6.69 20.65
C CYS A 49 -10.92 7.26 19.23
N THR A 50 -10.17 8.35 19.03
CA THR A 50 -9.94 8.93 17.71
C THR A 50 -8.77 8.24 17.06
N VAL A 51 -9.07 7.39 16.08
CA VAL A 51 -8.09 6.75 15.21
C VAL A 51 -7.73 7.72 14.10
N LYS A 52 -6.44 8.03 13.97
CA LYS A 52 -5.87 8.83 12.89
C LYS A 52 -5.27 7.89 11.86
N LEU A 53 -5.56 8.15 10.59
CA LEU A 53 -4.97 7.45 9.45
C LEU A 53 -3.92 8.36 8.80
N SER A 54 -2.70 7.84 8.67
CA SER A 54 -1.60 8.51 7.99
C SER A 54 -1.11 7.65 6.82
N CYS A 55 -0.79 8.30 5.71
CA CYS A 55 -0.20 7.63 4.55
C CYS A 55 1.27 8.04 4.43
N ILE A 56 2.16 7.06 4.51
CA ILE A 56 3.60 7.24 4.59
C ILE A 56 4.25 6.42 3.48
N ARG A 57 5.19 7.01 2.74
CA ARG A 57 6.05 6.23 1.83
C ARG A 57 7.07 5.47 2.65
N ALA A 58 7.33 4.21 2.33
CA ALA A 58 8.30 3.39 3.06
C ALA A 58 9.68 4.06 3.18
N ARG A 59 10.18 4.65 2.09
CA ARG A 59 11.44 5.40 2.06
C ARG A 59 11.51 6.65 2.95
N ASN A 60 10.34 7.18 3.35
CA ASN A 60 10.22 8.37 4.21
C ASN A 60 9.72 7.99 5.62
N ALA A 61 9.54 6.70 5.91
CA ALA A 61 9.07 6.26 7.20
C ALA A 61 10.19 6.35 8.24
N GLU A 62 9.86 6.84 9.42
CA GLU A 62 10.80 6.87 10.54
C GLU A 62 11.22 5.45 10.93
N PRO A 63 12.45 5.24 11.44
CA PRO A 63 12.95 3.92 11.83
C PRO A 63 12.02 3.19 12.81
N GLU A 64 11.40 3.92 13.74
CA GLU A 64 10.44 3.37 14.71
C GLU A 64 9.18 2.83 14.03
N CYS A 65 8.70 3.54 13.00
CA CYS A 65 7.54 3.09 12.22
C CYS A 65 7.89 1.84 11.41
N LEU A 66 9.06 1.81 10.77
CA LEU A 66 9.53 0.65 10.00
C LEU A 66 9.70 -0.58 10.88
N PHE A 67 10.33 -0.42 12.03
CA PHE A 67 10.49 -1.49 13.01
C PHE A 67 9.13 -2.02 13.46
N TRP A 68 8.20 -1.13 13.81
CA TRP A 68 6.87 -1.53 14.26
C TRP A 68 6.06 -2.26 13.16
N VAL A 69 6.13 -1.79 11.91
CA VAL A 69 5.51 -2.42 10.74
C VAL A 69 6.04 -3.83 10.52
N PHE A 70 7.36 -4.01 10.63
CA PHE A 70 7.97 -5.33 10.48
C PHE A 70 7.61 -6.26 11.66
N ASP A 71 7.72 -5.77 12.89
CA ASP A 71 7.39 -6.53 14.11
C ASP A 71 5.94 -7.04 14.09
N ILE A 72 4.97 -6.20 13.74
CA ILE A 72 3.56 -6.64 13.68
C ILE A 72 3.30 -7.60 12.51
N MET A 73 4.03 -7.48 11.39
CA MET A 73 3.97 -8.47 10.31
C MET A 73 4.52 -9.82 10.78
N GLU A 74 5.70 -9.84 11.41
CA GLU A 74 6.31 -11.06 11.90
C GLU A 74 5.42 -11.75 12.94
N ARG A 75 4.93 -11.00 13.95
CA ARG A 75 4.05 -11.55 14.99
C ARG A 75 2.76 -12.13 14.46
N ASN A 76 2.19 -11.56 13.39
CA ASN A 76 0.92 -12.00 12.85
C ASN A 76 1.06 -13.10 11.79
N MET A 77 2.11 -13.06 10.95
CA MET A 77 2.20 -13.89 9.75
C MET A 77 3.28 -14.96 9.79
N LYS A 78 4.33 -14.82 10.62
CA LYS A 78 5.46 -15.77 10.63
C LYS A 78 5.01 -17.21 10.75
N SER A 79 4.17 -17.50 11.75
CA SER A 79 3.66 -18.85 11.98
C SER A 79 2.84 -19.41 10.81
N MET A 80 2.10 -18.55 10.09
CA MET A 80 1.35 -18.97 8.90
C MET A 80 2.30 -19.29 7.74
N TYR A 81 3.30 -18.43 7.50
CA TYR A 81 4.29 -18.63 6.44
C TYR A 81 5.11 -19.91 6.65
N GLU A 82 5.56 -20.16 7.89
CA GLU A 82 6.30 -21.37 8.27
C GLU A 82 5.50 -22.67 8.05
N GLN A 83 4.16 -22.60 8.07
CA GLN A 83 3.28 -23.74 7.80
C GLN A 83 3.04 -23.98 6.30
N THR A 84 3.48 -23.07 5.42
CA THR A 84 3.33 -23.19 3.97
C THR A 84 4.66 -23.55 3.29
N SER A 85 4.60 -23.98 2.03
CA SER A 85 5.79 -24.24 1.22
C SER A 85 6.66 -23.01 0.93
N TRP A 86 6.16 -21.80 1.23
CA TRP A 86 6.89 -20.54 1.02
C TRP A 86 7.93 -20.28 2.11
N GLY A 87 7.68 -20.73 3.35
CA GLY A 87 8.51 -20.43 4.51
C GLY A 87 8.49 -18.95 4.90
N TRP A 88 9.25 -18.59 5.93
CA TRP A 88 9.42 -17.22 6.40
C TRP A 88 10.86 -16.77 6.20
N ASN A 89 11.06 -15.72 5.41
CA ASN A 89 12.34 -15.05 5.25
C ASN A 89 12.20 -13.58 5.69
N ALA A 90 12.79 -13.26 6.85
CA ALA A 90 12.74 -11.93 7.45
C ALA A 90 13.37 -10.86 6.53
N ASP A 91 14.53 -11.16 5.94
CA ASP A 91 15.28 -10.22 5.11
C ASP A 91 14.52 -9.92 3.81
N GLU A 92 13.93 -10.94 3.19
CA GLU A 92 13.08 -10.75 2.00
C GLU A 92 11.83 -9.92 2.32
N LYS A 93 11.15 -10.21 3.44
CA LYS A 93 9.96 -9.44 3.84
C LYS A 93 10.29 -8.01 4.20
N GLN A 94 11.43 -7.78 4.84
CA GLN A 94 11.90 -6.43 5.13
C GLN A 94 12.24 -5.68 3.83
N ALA A 95 12.91 -6.33 2.87
CA ALA A 95 13.17 -5.76 1.55
C ALA A 95 11.87 -5.40 0.81
N GLU A 96 10.89 -6.31 0.77
CA GLU A 96 9.57 -6.06 0.17
C GLU A 96 8.86 -4.87 0.84
N LEU A 97 8.83 -4.84 2.17
CA LEU A 97 8.19 -3.75 2.90
C LEU A 97 8.85 -2.40 2.59
N THR A 98 10.18 -2.37 2.43
CA THR A 98 10.97 -1.14 2.27
C THR A 98 11.25 -0.71 0.83
N GLU A 99 10.68 -1.40 -0.16
CA GLU A 99 10.84 -1.02 -1.57
C GLU A 99 10.43 0.44 -1.86
N GLU A 100 11.03 1.03 -2.90
CA GLU A 100 10.87 2.45 -3.23
C GLU A 100 9.42 2.87 -3.54
N THR A 101 8.63 1.94 -4.07
CA THR A 101 7.22 2.14 -4.45
C THR A 101 6.24 1.75 -3.34
N SER A 102 6.74 1.27 -2.20
CA SER A 102 5.93 0.84 -1.07
C SER A 102 5.34 2.01 -0.31
N TRP A 103 4.04 1.89 -0.04
CA TRP A 103 3.28 2.80 0.81
C TRP A 103 2.73 2.06 2.03
N TYR A 104 2.66 2.77 3.14
CA TYR A 104 1.99 2.34 4.36
C TYR A 104 0.80 3.26 4.62
N LEU A 105 -0.35 2.66 4.86
CA LEU A 105 -1.47 3.31 5.54
C LEU A 105 -1.42 2.87 7.00
N VAL A 106 -1.06 3.78 7.90
CA VAL A 106 -0.90 3.50 9.33
C VAL A 106 -2.07 4.09 10.10
N ALA A 107 -2.66 3.28 10.98
CA ALA A 107 -3.68 3.71 11.92
C ALA A 107 -3.04 3.92 13.30
N SER A 108 -3.28 5.07 13.93
CA SER A 108 -2.80 5.38 15.29
C SER A 108 -3.91 5.96 16.17
N CYS A 109 -3.87 5.71 17.47
CA CYS A 109 -4.72 6.37 18.47
C CYS A 109 -3.86 6.69 19.68
N ASN A 110 -3.92 7.94 20.18
CA ASN A 110 -3.11 8.43 21.30
C ASN A 110 -1.61 8.11 21.14
N ASP A 111 -1.05 8.42 19.96
CA ASP A 111 0.35 8.19 19.59
C ASP A 111 0.81 6.72 19.62
N LYS A 112 -0.13 5.77 19.67
CA LYS A 112 0.13 4.34 19.55
C LYS A 112 -0.34 3.83 18.20
N TYR A 113 0.51 3.09 17.52
CA TYR A 113 0.15 2.38 16.29
C TYR A 113 -0.80 1.23 16.58
N LEU A 114 -1.91 1.19 15.85
CA LEU A 114 -2.99 0.21 15.97
C LEU A 114 -2.92 -0.84 14.87
N GLY A 115 -2.58 -0.42 13.66
CA GLY A 115 -2.54 -1.28 12.48
C GLY A 115 -1.85 -0.61 11.31
N PHE A 116 -1.43 -1.40 10.34
CA PHE A 116 -1.01 -0.87 9.05
C PHE A 116 -1.54 -1.71 7.89
N SER A 117 -1.58 -1.08 6.73
CA SER A 117 -1.72 -1.74 5.45
C SER A 117 -0.57 -1.33 4.54
N HIS A 118 0.08 -2.32 3.93
CA HIS A 118 1.09 -2.11 2.90
C HIS A 118 0.44 -2.25 1.53
N PHE A 119 0.68 -1.27 0.67
CA PHE A 119 0.17 -1.26 -0.69
C PHE A 119 1.17 -0.63 -1.66
N ARG A 120 0.99 -0.96 -2.94
CA ARG A 120 1.74 -0.40 -4.06
C ARG A 120 0.77 0.00 -5.18
N PHE A 121 1.13 1.03 -5.93
CA PHE A 121 0.48 1.33 -7.20
C PHE A 121 1.26 0.62 -8.31
N ASP A 122 0.68 -0.43 -8.87
CA ASP A 122 1.33 -1.24 -9.91
C ASP A 122 0.43 -1.44 -11.14
N VAL A 123 1.03 -1.90 -12.25
CA VAL A 123 0.30 -2.47 -13.39
C VAL A 123 0.35 -3.99 -13.22
N ASP A 124 -0.81 -4.61 -13.03
CA ASP A 124 -0.92 -6.07 -13.15
C ASP A 124 -1.82 -6.41 -14.33
N ASN A 125 -1.37 -7.33 -15.17
CA ASN A 125 -2.05 -7.77 -16.39
C ASN A 125 -2.60 -6.65 -17.31
N GLY A 126 -1.93 -5.49 -17.31
CA GLY A 126 -2.32 -4.36 -18.14
C GLY A 126 -3.57 -3.64 -17.65
N ASP A 127 -3.82 -3.65 -16.35
CA ASP A 127 -4.74 -2.77 -15.62
C ASP A 127 -4.04 -2.14 -14.41
N ILE A 128 -4.46 -0.92 -14.03
CA ILE A 128 -3.88 -0.19 -12.90
C ILE A 128 -4.51 -0.73 -11.64
N VAL A 129 -3.70 -1.25 -10.73
CA VAL A 129 -4.15 -1.95 -9.54
C VAL A 129 -3.54 -1.32 -8.29
N LEU A 130 -4.36 -1.24 -7.24
CA LEU A 130 -3.92 -1.00 -5.88
C LEU A 130 -3.73 -2.37 -5.24
N TYR A 131 -2.50 -2.88 -5.21
CA TYR A 131 -2.24 -4.19 -4.63
C TYR A 131 -2.13 -4.08 -3.10
N TRP A 132 -3.03 -4.77 -2.40
CA TRP A 132 -3.04 -4.89 -0.95
C TRP A 132 -2.30 -6.17 -0.58
N TYR A 133 -1.08 -6.05 -0.07
CA TYR A 133 -0.31 -7.24 0.30
C TYR A 133 -0.77 -7.80 1.63
N VAL A 134 -1.12 -6.95 2.60
CA VAL A 134 -1.35 -7.36 3.99
C VAL A 134 -2.20 -6.33 4.75
N TYR A 135 -3.07 -6.81 5.63
CA TYR A 135 -3.74 -6.02 6.67
C TYR A 135 -3.42 -6.60 8.05
N HIS A 136 -2.86 -5.78 8.94
CA HIS A 136 -2.50 -6.18 10.30
C HIS A 136 -3.03 -5.20 11.33
N MET A 137 -3.79 -5.71 12.30
CA MET A 137 -4.18 -4.98 13.50
C MET A 137 -3.54 -5.61 14.73
N CYS A 138 -3.22 -4.77 15.72
CA CYS A 138 -2.87 -5.23 17.04
C CYS A 138 -4.05 -5.99 17.64
N ARG A 139 -3.78 -7.22 18.07
CA ARG A 139 -4.79 -8.18 18.56
C ARG A 139 -5.65 -7.66 19.71
N GLN A 140 -5.17 -6.67 20.46
CA GLN A 140 -5.89 -5.99 21.54
C GLN A 140 -7.05 -5.10 21.06
N TYR A 141 -7.15 -4.82 19.76
CA TYR A 141 -8.21 -3.98 19.17
C TYR A 141 -9.11 -4.77 18.20
N LEU A 142 -8.95 -6.10 18.16
CA LEU A 142 -9.88 -7.03 17.50
C LEU A 142 -10.90 -7.49 18.53
N SER A 143 -11.94 -6.67 18.75
CA SER A 143 -13.11 -7.01 19.57
C SER A 143 -14.32 -7.30 18.69
#